data_AF-A0A662HKC5-F1
#
_entry.id   AF-A0A662HKC5-F1
#
_cell.length_a   1.000
_cell.length_b   1.000
_cell.length_c   1.000
_cell.angle_alpha   90.00
_cell.angle_beta   90.00
_cell.angle_gamma   90.00
#
_symmetry.space_group_name_H-M   'P 1'
#
loop_
_entity.id
_entity.type
_entity.pdbx_description
1 polymer ?
#
loop_
_entity_poly.entity_id
_entity_poly.type
_entity_poly.pdbx_seq_one_letter_code
_entity_poly.pdbx_strand_id
1 'polypeptide(L)'
;MLTEDYARIINSLKGRVKEWKIALGGVVLIPLHAGFDLLIVGKRPLGYSSDFKWTFTASVIIKWPPSKIAEAYRRLKAMECELRVEGFFRRRYSFVESTVRRALFPSMKFDKRLAKSLEESHELADLLRRASPDELYISTYYELKPGKSVVECLFESFSRPEKLGWLITASKGPEADLILPRVARAMYDLLDQLAHHLRRLTPLLLEEGVKP
;
A
#
# COMPACT_ATOMS: atom_id res chain seq x y z
N MET A 1 2.19 -11.50 23.67
CA MET A 1 1.65 -10.39 24.50
C MET A 1 1.48 -9.18 23.60
N LEU A 2 0.32 -8.51 23.63
CA LEU A 2 0.09 -7.27 22.87
C LEU A 2 0.98 -6.17 23.45
N THR A 3 1.82 -5.53 22.64
CA THR A 3 2.59 -4.37 23.12
C THR A 3 1.67 -3.17 23.28
N GLU A 4 2.02 -2.26 24.20
CA GLU A 4 1.25 -1.03 24.48
C GLU A 4 0.99 -0.22 23.20
N ASP A 5 1.97 -0.13 22.30
CA ASP A 5 1.84 0.58 21.03
C ASP A 5 0.73 0.01 20.14
N TYR A 6 0.63 -1.32 19.99
CA TYR A 6 -0.44 -1.92 19.20
C TYR A 6 -1.81 -1.72 19.85
N ALA A 7 -1.90 -1.73 21.18
CA ALA A 7 -3.13 -1.39 21.88
C ALA A 7 -3.56 0.07 21.59
N ARG A 8 -2.62 1.02 21.58
CA ARG A 8 -2.87 2.43 21.21
C ARG A 8 -3.41 2.55 19.78
N ILE A 9 -2.85 1.81 18.83
CA ILE A 9 -3.33 1.77 17.43
C ILE A 9 -4.76 1.22 17.36
N ILE A 10 -4.99 0.03 17.92
CA ILE A 10 -6.31 -0.63 17.88
C ILE A 10 -7.38 0.28 18.50
N ASN A 11 -7.10 0.85 19.68
CA ASN A 11 -8.02 1.76 20.37
C ASN A 11 -8.28 3.04 19.56
N SER A 12 -7.27 3.57 18.87
CA SER A 12 -7.42 4.77 18.04
C SER A 12 -8.34 4.56 16.82
N LEU A 13 -8.54 3.31 16.42
CA LEU A 13 -9.37 2.87 15.29
C LEU A 13 -10.64 2.15 15.76
N LYS A 14 -11.00 2.29 17.04
CA LYS A 14 -12.23 1.71 17.60
C LYS A 14 -13.45 2.18 16.79
N GLY A 15 -14.33 1.24 16.45
CA GLY A 15 -15.50 1.49 15.59
C GLY A 15 -15.20 1.48 14.09
N ARG A 16 -13.94 1.32 13.66
CA ARG A 16 -13.55 1.13 12.25
C ARG A 16 -12.95 -0.24 11.96
N VAL A 17 -12.57 -0.97 13.01
CA VAL A 17 -12.00 -2.32 12.94
C VAL A 17 -13.01 -3.32 13.49
N LYS A 18 -13.29 -4.36 12.71
CA LYS A 18 -14.19 -5.46 13.07
C LYS A 18 -13.47 -6.47 13.96
N GLU A 19 -12.28 -6.85 13.52
CA GLU A 19 -11.46 -7.89 14.15
C GLU A 19 -9.99 -7.50 14.02
N TRP A 20 -9.18 -7.91 14.98
CA TRP A 20 -7.74 -7.78 14.91
C TRP A 20 -7.05 -9.05 15.42
N LYS A 21 -5.88 -9.34 14.87
CA LYS A 21 -5.03 -10.45 15.30
C LYS A 21 -3.57 -10.04 15.31
N ILE A 22 -2.81 -10.61 16.24
CA ILE A 22 -1.35 -10.46 16.24
C ILE A 22 -0.77 -11.45 15.25
N ALA A 23 0.15 -10.98 14.41
CA ALA A 23 0.87 -11.77 13.44
C ALA A 23 2.37 -11.51 13.57
N LEU A 24 3.18 -12.37 12.95
CA LEU A 24 4.62 -12.16 12.89
C LEU A 24 4.89 -10.82 12.18
N GLY A 25 5.51 -9.87 12.90
CA GLY A 25 5.84 -8.56 12.37
C GLY A 25 4.80 -7.45 12.55
N GLY A 26 3.67 -7.70 13.24
CA GLY A 26 2.70 -6.63 13.51
C GLY A 26 1.32 -7.05 14.01
N VAL A 27 0.36 -6.15 13.88
CA VAL A 27 -1.07 -6.40 14.04
C VAL A 27 -1.76 -6.37 12.69
N VAL A 28 -2.61 -7.36 12.44
CA VAL A 28 -3.52 -7.39 11.28
C VAL A 28 -4.89 -6.93 11.74
N LEU A 29 -5.45 -5.95 11.04
CA LEU A 29 -6.73 -5.32 11.30
C LEU A 29 -7.67 -5.63 10.13
N ILE A 30 -8.84 -6.18 10.42
CA ILE A 30 -9.92 -6.39 9.46
C ILE A 30 -10.90 -5.22 9.64
N PRO A 31 -11.08 -4.35 8.63
CA PRO A 31 -11.95 -3.19 8.74
C PRO A 31 -13.44 -3.58 8.81
N LEU A 32 -14.27 -2.71 9.41
CA LEU A 32 -15.73 -2.80 9.33
C LEU A 32 -16.23 -2.32 7.97
N HIS A 33 -15.81 -1.11 7.59
CA HIS A 33 -16.13 -0.45 6.33
C HIS A 33 -14.88 0.30 5.86
N ALA A 34 -14.21 -0.24 4.84
CA ALA A 34 -13.08 0.40 4.19
C ALA A 34 -12.96 -0.08 2.74
N GLY A 35 -12.26 0.69 1.91
CA GLY A 35 -11.90 0.35 0.54
C GLY A 35 -10.86 -0.76 0.46
N PHE A 36 -10.16 -1.11 1.53
CA PHE A 36 -9.20 -2.21 1.58
C PHE A 36 -9.76 -3.44 2.32
N ASP A 37 -9.20 -4.63 2.06
CA ASP A 37 -9.68 -5.90 2.65
C ASP A 37 -9.07 -6.16 4.02
N LEU A 38 -7.81 -5.76 4.22
CA LEU A 38 -7.11 -5.84 5.51
C LEU A 38 -6.06 -4.74 5.59
N LEU A 39 -5.69 -4.37 6.81
CA LEU A 39 -4.59 -3.46 7.12
C LEU A 39 -3.59 -4.17 8.06
N ILE A 40 -2.34 -4.26 7.65
CA ILE A 40 -1.23 -4.74 8.49
C ILE A 40 -0.48 -3.52 9.01
N VAL A 41 -0.34 -3.43 10.33
CA VAL A 41 0.47 -2.38 10.98
C VAL A 41 1.64 -3.04 11.69
N GLY A 42 2.85 -2.66 11.29
CA GLY A 42 4.09 -3.22 11.82
C GLY A 42 5.07 -2.13 12.25
N LYS A 43 5.97 -2.50 13.15
CA LYS A 43 7.09 -1.66 13.61
C LYS A 43 8.39 -2.32 13.14
N ARG A 44 9.21 -1.60 12.38
CA ARG A 44 10.50 -2.09 11.85
C ARG A 44 11.66 -1.23 12.35
N PRO A 45 12.78 -1.82 12.79
CA PRO A 45 13.98 -1.05 13.15
C PRO A 45 14.60 -0.39 11.92
N LEU A 46 15.16 0.80 12.12
CA LEU A 46 15.93 1.53 11.10
C LEU A 46 17.43 1.27 11.31
N GLY A 47 18.00 0.34 10.53
CA GLY A 47 19.42 0.00 10.62
C GLY A 47 19.79 -0.59 11.98
N TYR A 48 20.90 -0.11 12.56
CA TYR A 48 21.42 -0.56 13.86
C TYR A 48 21.05 0.37 15.03
N SER A 49 20.25 1.44 14.80
CA SER A 49 19.82 2.33 15.88
C SER A 49 18.58 1.80 16.60
N SER A 50 18.24 2.42 17.73
CA SER A 50 16.97 2.23 18.44
C SER A 50 15.79 2.95 17.76
N ASP A 51 15.98 3.48 16.56
CA ASP A 51 14.91 4.15 15.83
C ASP A 51 14.04 3.13 15.12
N PHE A 52 12.74 3.40 15.11
CA PHE A 52 11.76 2.55 14.46
C PHE A 52 10.97 3.33 13.43
N LYS A 53 10.46 2.58 12.46
CA LYS A 53 9.54 3.06 11.45
C LYS A 53 8.27 2.22 11.50
N TRP A 54 7.14 2.90 11.54
CA TRP A 54 5.84 2.28 11.41
C TRP A 54 5.51 2.07 9.95
N THR A 55 5.02 0.88 9.62
CA THR A 55 4.55 0.52 8.28
C THR A 55 3.08 0.15 8.34
N PHE A 56 2.30 0.72 7.44
CA PHE A 56 0.87 0.49 7.28
C PHE A 56 0.65 -0.06 5.87
N THR A 57 0.31 -1.35 5.77
CA THR A 57 0.11 -2.03 4.50
C THR A 57 -1.33 -2.47 4.36
N ALA A 58 -2.05 -1.85 3.43
CA ALA A 58 -3.42 -2.21 3.09
C ALA A 58 -3.44 -3.10 1.83
N SER A 59 -4.24 -4.18 1.84
CA SER A 59 -4.48 -4.99 0.63
C SER A 59 -5.79 -4.61 -0.05
N VAL A 60 -5.80 -4.63 -1.38
CA VAL A 60 -6.97 -4.35 -2.20
C VAL A 60 -7.10 -5.42 -3.26
N ILE A 61 -7.89 -6.45 -2.98
CA ILE A 61 -8.18 -7.58 -3.86
C ILE A 61 -9.29 -7.19 -4.83
N ILE A 62 -8.99 -7.38 -6.13
CA ILE A 62 -9.88 -7.10 -7.24
C ILE A 62 -10.37 -8.43 -7.81
N LYS A 63 -11.69 -8.61 -7.84
CA LYS A 63 -12.30 -9.79 -8.48
C LYS A 63 -12.06 -9.70 -9.99
N TRP A 64 -11.50 -10.75 -10.57
CA TRP A 64 -11.20 -10.82 -12.00
C TRP A 64 -11.37 -12.25 -12.53
N PRO A 65 -11.71 -12.45 -13.81
CA PRO A 65 -11.83 -13.79 -14.38
C PRO A 65 -10.53 -14.59 -14.23
N PRO A 66 -10.54 -15.81 -13.65
CA PRO A 66 -9.34 -16.61 -13.41
C PRO A 66 -8.46 -16.80 -14.64
N SER A 67 -9.07 -17.01 -15.81
CA SER A 67 -8.37 -17.16 -17.09
C SER A 67 -7.61 -15.92 -17.55
N LYS A 68 -7.94 -14.74 -17.01
CA LYS A 68 -7.33 -13.44 -17.37
C LYS A 68 -6.46 -12.86 -16.26
N ILE A 69 -6.35 -13.51 -15.09
CA ILE A 69 -5.62 -12.96 -13.93
C ILE A 69 -4.14 -12.73 -14.28
N ALA A 70 -3.49 -13.69 -14.96
CA ALA A 70 -2.07 -13.58 -15.29
C ALA A 70 -1.76 -12.37 -16.18
N GLU A 71 -2.56 -12.15 -17.22
CA GLU A 71 -2.41 -11.00 -18.12
C GLU A 71 -2.69 -9.68 -17.37
N ALA A 72 -3.81 -9.62 -16.65
CA ALA A 72 -4.19 -8.44 -15.88
C ALA A 72 -3.11 -8.06 -14.85
N TYR A 73 -2.58 -9.04 -14.12
CA TYR A 73 -1.54 -8.82 -13.13
C TYR A 73 -0.30 -8.18 -13.74
N ARG A 74 0.16 -8.67 -14.91
CA ARG A 74 1.33 -8.10 -15.60
C ARG A 74 1.08 -6.66 -16.06
N ARG A 75 -0.15 -6.34 -16.45
CA ARG A 75 -0.54 -4.97 -16.78
C ARG A 75 -0.56 -4.07 -15.55
N LEU A 76 -1.06 -4.56 -14.41
CA LEU A 76 -0.97 -3.82 -13.15
C LEU A 76 0.48 -3.64 -12.70
N LYS A 77 1.34 -4.64 -12.95
CA LYS A 77 2.77 -4.57 -12.64
C LYS A 77 3.44 -3.38 -13.33
N ALA A 78 3.04 -3.11 -14.57
CA ALA A 78 3.54 -1.96 -15.32
C ALA A 78 3.09 -0.61 -14.73
N MET A 79 2.06 -0.58 -13.89
CA MET A 79 1.51 0.63 -13.28
C MET A 79 2.00 0.88 -11.84
N GLU A 80 2.83 0.00 -11.28
CA GLU A 80 3.37 0.17 -9.93
C GLU A 80 4.10 1.50 -9.78
N CYS A 81 3.72 2.24 -8.75
CA CYS A 81 4.20 3.59 -8.51
C CYS A 81 4.52 3.81 -7.02
N GLU A 82 5.31 4.85 -6.77
CA GLU A 82 5.68 5.30 -5.43
C GLU A 82 5.55 6.81 -5.32
N LEU A 83 5.27 7.28 -4.11
CA LEU A 83 5.14 8.69 -3.81
C LEU A 83 6.52 9.31 -3.69
N ARG A 84 6.80 10.28 -4.55
CA ARG A 84 7.91 11.20 -4.42
C ARG A 84 7.43 12.45 -3.68
N VAL A 85 8.19 12.82 -2.65
CA VAL A 85 7.98 14.05 -1.89
C VAL A 85 9.09 15.02 -2.23
N GLU A 86 8.74 16.18 -2.77
CA GLU A 86 9.69 17.24 -3.11
C GLU A 86 9.41 18.51 -2.29
N GLY A 87 10.47 19.23 -1.93
CA GLY A 87 10.39 20.51 -1.22
C GLY A 87 10.29 20.40 0.31
N PHE A 88 11.06 21.24 1.00
CA PHE A 88 11.18 21.22 2.47
C PHE A 88 10.04 22.00 3.16
N PHE A 89 9.67 23.18 2.63
CA PHE A 89 8.65 24.07 3.22
C PHE A 89 7.24 23.88 2.66
N ARG A 90 7.12 23.48 1.38
CA ARG A 90 5.84 23.18 0.74
C ARG A 90 5.95 21.85 0.02
N ARG A 91 5.72 20.76 0.78
CA ARG A 91 5.78 19.39 0.26
C ARG A 91 4.86 19.26 -0.96
N ARG A 92 5.45 18.94 -2.10
CA ARG A 92 4.74 18.53 -3.31
C ARG A 92 4.81 17.02 -3.40
N TYR A 93 3.66 16.43 -3.73
CA TYR A 93 3.46 15.00 -3.80
C TYR A 93 3.23 14.63 -5.26
N SER A 94 4.03 13.71 -5.79
CA SER A 94 3.85 13.17 -7.14
C SER A 94 4.05 11.66 -7.12
N PHE A 95 3.27 10.93 -7.89
CA PHE A 95 3.41 9.49 -8.06
C PHE A 95 4.33 9.20 -9.25
N VAL A 96 5.46 8.54 -8.98
CA VAL A 96 6.47 8.18 -9.98
C VAL A 96 6.58 6.67 -10.10
N GLU A 97 7.31 6.20 -11.11
CA GLU A 97 7.61 4.78 -11.28
C GLU A 97 8.23 4.18 -10.02
N SER A 98 7.72 3.03 -9.57
CA SER A 98 8.30 2.32 -8.44
C SER A 98 9.75 1.91 -8.71
N THR A 99 10.64 2.28 -7.80
CA THR A 99 12.06 1.93 -7.89
C THR A 99 12.28 0.43 -7.82
N VAL A 100 11.50 -0.29 -6.98
CA VAL A 100 11.53 -1.75 -6.88
C VAL A 100 11.10 -2.40 -8.19
N ARG A 101 10.01 -1.91 -8.80
CA ARG A 101 9.53 -2.45 -10.08
C ARG A 101 10.53 -2.25 -11.19
N ARG A 102 11.11 -1.05 -11.31
CA ARG A 102 12.16 -0.74 -12.29
C ARG A 102 13.40 -1.62 -12.13
N ALA A 103 13.80 -1.90 -10.88
CA ALA A 103 14.96 -2.74 -10.60
C ALA A 103 14.71 -4.22 -10.96
N LEU A 104 13.52 -4.75 -10.65
CA LEU A 104 13.20 -6.17 -10.84
C LEU A 104 12.66 -6.50 -12.25
N PHE A 105 12.05 -5.53 -12.94
CA PHE A 105 11.43 -5.70 -14.25
C PHE A 105 11.86 -4.59 -15.23
N PRO A 106 13.17 -4.43 -15.51
CA PRO A 106 13.71 -3.27 -16.24
C PRO A 106 13.24 -3.18 -17.70
N SER A 107 12.80 -4.29 -18.31
CA SER A 107 12.25 -4.31 -19.67
C SER A 107 10.79 -3.88 -19.75
N MET A 108 10.09 -3.77 -18.61
CA MET A 108 8.68 -3.39 -18.55
C MET A 108 8.53 -1.87 -18.52
N LYS A 109 7.95 -1.30 -19.57
CA LYS A 109 7.67 0.14 -19.64
C LYS A 109 6.66 0.56 -18.58
N PHE A 110 6.93 1.68 -17.91
CA PHE A 110 6.00 2.27 -16.95
C PHE A 110 4.72 2.76 -17.63
N ASP A 111 3.58 2.26 -17.16
CA ASP A 111 2.26 2.79 -17.49
C ASP A 111 1.83 3.81 -16.42
N LYS A 112 1.92 5.09 -16.79
CA LYS A 112 1.66 6.23 -15.90
C LYS A 112 0.17 6.52 -15.65
N ARG A 113 -0.76 5.77 -16.25
CA ARG A 113 -2.21 6.08 -16.15
C ARG A 113 -2.71 6.07 -14.71
N LEU A 114 -2.29 5.07 -13.92
CA LEU A 114 -2.64 5.02 -12.50
C LEU A 114 -2.09 6.23 -11.74
N ALA A 115 -0.79 6.50 -11.87
CA ALA A 115 -0.13 7.62 -11.20
C ALA A 115 -0.84 8.96 -11.47
N LYS A 116 -1.11 9.26 -12.75
CA LYS A 116 -1.85 10.48 -13.15
C LYS A 116 -3.25 10.55 -12.53
N SER A 117 -3.99 9.45 -12.56
CA SER A 117 -5.35 9.40 -12.02
C SER A 117 -5.38 9.65 -10.50
N LEU A 118 -4.32 9.27 -9.78
CA LEU A 118 -4.19 9.56 -8.35
C LEU A 118 -3.81 11.03 -8.10
N GLU A 119 -2.91 11.60 -8.90
CA GLU A 119 -2.49 13.00 -8.78
C GLU A 119 -3.62 14.01 -9.03
N GLU A 120 -4.61 13.65 -9.85
CA GLU A 120 -5.77 14.48 -10.14
C GLU A 120 -6.78 14.55 -8.98
N SER A 121 -6.62 13.73 -7.94
CA SER A 121 -7.53 13.71 -6.78
C SER A 121 -7.14 14.75 -5.73
N HIS A 122 -7.92 15.85 -5.66
CA HIS A 122 -7.75 16.89 -4.64
C HIS A 122 -7.90 16.34 -3.20
N GLU A 123 -8.86 15.45 -2.99
CA GLU A 123 -9.10 14.80 -1.69
C GLU A 123 -7.88 13.97 -1.25
N LEU A 124 -7.29 13.21 -2.19
CA LEU A 124 -6.08 12.45 -1.91
C LEU A 124 -4.90 13.36 -1.58
N ALA A 125 -4.75 14.50 -2.28
CA ALA A 125 -3.70 15.46 -2.00
C ALA A 125 -3.81 16.06 -0.58
N ASP A 126 -5.03 16.29 -0.08
CA ASP A 126 -5.26 16.74 1.29
C ASP A 126 -4.95 15.65 2.33
N LEU A 127 -5.31 14.40 2.05
CA LEU A 127 -4.95 13.25 2.89
C LEU A 127 -3.44 13.03 2.95
N LEU A 128 -2.74 13.13 1.84
CA LEU A 128 -1.28 13.04 1.77
C LEU A 128 -0.61 14.13 2.61
N ARG A 129 -1.12 15.37 2.58
CA ARG A 129 -0.64 16.46 3.44
C ARG A 129 -0.87 16.20 4.93
N ARG A 130 -2.05 15.65 5.29
CA ARG A 130 -2.40 15.35 6.70
C ARG A 130 -1.63 14.17 7.27
N ALA A 131 -1.57 13.07 6.53
CA ALA A 131 -0.88 11.85 6.94
C ALA A 131 0.64 12.02 6.84
N SER A 132 1.10 12.80 5.85
CA SER A 132 2.50 13.13 5.59
C SER A 132 3.41 11.89 5.65
N PRO A 133 3.12 10.84 4.87
CA PRO A 133 3.93 9.62 4.88
C PRO A 133 5.36 9.93 4.43
N ASP A 134 6.32 9.22 5.02
CA ASP A 134 7.72 9.35 4.62
C ASP A 134 8.00 8.55 3.35
N GLU A 135 7.35 7.38 3.22
CA GLU A 135 7.25 6.65 1.95
C GLU A 135 5.81 6.18 1.74
N LEU A 136 5.42 6.05 0.48
CA LEU A 136 4.18 5.42 0.08
C LEU A 136 4.40 4.66 -1.23
N TYR A 137 4.03 3.39 -1.27
CA TYR A 137 4.19 2.50 -2.41
C TYR A 137 2.84 1.89 -2.78
N ILE A 138 2.58 1.75 -4.07
CA ILE A 138 1.47 0.98 -4.63
C ILE A 138 2.06 -0.11 -5.50
N SER A 139 2.09 -1.33 -4.98
CA SER A 139 2.60 -2.52 -5.65
C SER A 139 1.48 -3.51 -5.95
N THR A 140 1.64 -4.38 -6.94
CA THR A 140 0.74 -5.51 -7.16
C THR A 140 0.73 -6.43 -5.95
N TYR A 141 -0.40 -7.07 -5.69
CA TYR A 141 -0.55 -7.96 -4.55
C TYR A 141 0.37 -9.18 -4.64
N TYR A 142 1.04 -9.50 -3.55
CA TYR A 142 1.80 -10.73 -3.39
C TYR A 142 1.69 -11.22 -1.95
N GLU A 143 1.91 -12.51 -1.74
CA GLU A 143 1.89 -13.11 -0.40
C GLU A 143 3.30 -13.47 0.02
N LEU A 144 3.67 -13.11 1.26
CA LEU A 144 4.92 -13.56 1.86
C LEU A 144 4.79 -15.03 2.24
N LYS A 145 5.67 -15.87 1.70
CA LYS A 145 5.70 -17.31 2.00
C LYS A 145 6.86 -17.62 2.96
N PRO A 146 6.65 -18.42 4.01
CA PRO A 146 7.73 -18.84 4.91
C PRO A 146 8.91 -19.45 4.15
N GLY A 147 10.13 -19.07 4.53
CA GLY A 147 11.36 -19.56 3.89
C GLY A 147 11.69 -18.95 2.53
N LYS A 148 10.86 -18.03 2.00
CA LYS A 148 11.14 -17.30 0.76
C LYS A 148 11.45 -15.83 1.04
N SER A 149 12.37 -15.28 0.26
CA SER A 149 12.62 -13.83 0.21
C SER A 149 11.44 -13.08 -0.41
N VAL A 150 11.35 -11.78 -0.15
CA VAL A 150 10.35 -10.90 -0.78
C VAL A 150 10.48 -10.93 -2.31
N VAL A 151 11.72 -10.96 -2.82
CA VAL A 151 11.99 -10.97 -4.26
C VAL A 151 11.47 -12.25 -4.91
N GLU A 152 11.68 -13.41 -4.29
CA GLU A 152 11.12 -14.68 -4.76
C GLU A 152 9.59 -14.66 -4.79
N CYS A 153 8.95 -14.14 -3.73
CA CYS A 153 7.49 -14.03 -3.66
C CYS A 153 6.93 -13.11 -4.77
N LEU A 154 7.64 -12.02 -5.09
CA LEU A 154 7.30 -11.11 -6.17
C LEU A 154 7.39 -11.77 -7.55
N PHE A 155 8.47 -12.50 -7.83
CA PHE A 155 8.63 -13.23 -9.10
C PHE A 155 7.63 -14.37 -9.25
N GLU A 156 7.35 -15.09 -8.16
CA GLU A 156 6.32 -16.13 -8.16
C GLU A 156 4.94 -15.56 -8.46
N SER A 157 4.56 -14.47 -7.78
CA SER A 157 3.28 -13.79 -8.00
C SER A 157 3.18 -13.18 -9.40
N PHE A 158 4.28 -12.71 -9.97
CA PHE A 158 4.33 -12.25 -11.36
C PHE A 158 4.16 -13.38 -12.38
N SER A 159 4.73 -14.55 -12.09
CA SER A 159 4.72 -15.70 -13.00
C SER A 159 3.39 -16.46 -12.95
N ARG A 160 2.85 -16.64 -11.73
CA ARG A 160 1.62 -17.41 -11.46
C ARG A 160 0.78 -16.72 -10.38
N PRO A 161 0.14 -15.57 -10.70
CA PRO A 161 -0.69 -14.86 -9.75
C PRO A 161 -1.95 -15.65 -9.41
N GLU A 162 -2.19 -15.87 -8.11
CA GLU A 162 -3.43 -16.47 -7.60
C GLU A 162 -4.54 -15.44 -7.37
N LYS A 163 -4.14 -14.18 -7.12
CA LYS A 163 -5.04 -13.06 -6.84
C LYS A 163 -4.61 -11.85 -7.66
N LEU A 164 -5.60 -11.08 -8.10
CA LEU A 164 -5.39 -9.76 -8.66
C LEU A 164 -5.65 -8.71 -7.59
N GLY A 165 -4.77 -7.73 -7.49
CA GLY A 165 -4.96 -6.66 -6.52
C GLY A 165 -3.71 -5.82 -6.29
N TRP A 166 -3.81 -4.99 -5.27
CA TRP A 166 -2.77 -4.07 -4.86
C TRP A 166 -2.39 -4.26 -3.39
N LEU A 167 -1.17 -3.85 -3.07
CA LEU A 167 -0.71 -3.54 -1.73
C LEU A 167 -0.33 -2.07 -1.71
N ILE A 168 -0.99 -1.32 -0.83
CA ILE A 168 -0.66 0.08 -0.55
C ILE A 168 0.14 0.09 0.74
N THR A 169 1.41 0.45 0.69
CA THR A 169 2.27 0.51 1.88
C THR A 169 2.71 1.93 2.14
N ALA A 170 2.29 2.49 3.27
CA ALA A 170 2.73 3.79 3.77
C ALA A 170 3.62 3.61 5.00
N SER A 171 4.53 4.55 5.23
CA SER A 171 5.42 4.49 6.38
C SER A 171 5.62 5.84 7.07
N LYS A 172 5.92 5.79 8.37
CA LYS A 172 6.19 6.96 9.20
C LYS A 172 7.28 6.68 10.22
N GLY A 173 8.28 7.55 10.28
CA GLY A 173 9.48 7.45 11.09
C GLY A 173 9.25 7.61 12.59
N PRO A 174 10.34 7.68 13.37
CA PRO A 174 10.35 7.41 14.80
C PRO A 174 9.52 8.40 15.65
N GLU A 175 9.37 9.65 15.21
CA GLU A 175 8.54 10.65 15.89
C GLU A 175 7.05 10.25 15.97
N ALA A 176 6.61 9.28 15.16
CA ALA A 176 5.25 8.78 15.17
C ALA A 176 4.84 8.18 16.53
N ASP A 177 5.76 7.64 17.33
CA ASP A 177 5.45 6.98 18.61
C ASP A 177 4.73 7.94 19.59
N LEU A 178 5.11 9.21 19.61
CA LEU A 178 4.53 10.23 20.49
C LEU A 178 3.08 10.55 20.14
N ILE A 179 2.75 10.50 18.85
CA ILE A 179 1.43 10.87 18.30
C ILE A 179 0.75 9.69 17.60
N LEU A 180 1.08 8.46 17.99
CA LEU A 180 0.73 7.23 17.29
C LEU A 180 -0.78 7.09 17.00
N PRO A 181 -1.71 7.40 17.93
CA PRO A 181 -3.15 7.38 17.64
C PRO A 181 -3.56 8.32 16.50
N ARG A 182 -2.93 9.50 16.39
CA ARG A 182 -3.22 10.48 15.33
C ARG A 182 -2.64 10.01 13.99
N VAL A 183 -1.42 9.48 14.01
CA VAL A 183 -0.77 8.91 12.82
C VAL A 183 -1.57 7.72 12.29
N ALA A 184 -1.97 6.80 13.16
CA ALA A 184 -2.75 5.62 12.78
C ALA A 184 -4.08 5.99 12.10
N ARG A 185 -4.82 6.96 12.64
CA ARG A 185 -6.06 7.47 12.00
C ARG A 185 -5.78 8.10 10.64
N ALA A 186 -4.78 8.98 10.56
CA ALA A 186 -4.46 9.67 9.30
C ALA A 186 -3.97 8.70 8.22
N MET A 187 -3.16 7.70 8.59
CA MET A 187 -2.73 6.64 7.68
C MET A 187 -3.90 5.76 7.25
N TYR A 188 -4.80 5.40 8.16
CA TYR A 188 -6.01 4.65 7.81
C TYR A 188 -6.83 5.42 6.77
N ASP A 189 -7.12 6.70 7.00
CA ASP A 189 -7.90 7.52 6.07
C ASP A 189 -7.25 7.64 4.69
N LEU A 190 -5.92 7.83 4.67
CA LEU A 190 -5.16 7.88 3.42
C LEU A 190 -5.25 6.55 2.65
N LEU A 191 -5.01 5.43 3.33
CA LEU A 191 -5.02 4.10 2.71
C LEU A 191 -6.43 3.70 2.27
N ASP A 192 -7.46 4.08 3.03
CA ASP A 192 -8.86 3.87 2.70
C ASP A 192 -9.25 4.59 1.42
N GLN A 193 -8.90 5.88 1.30
CA GLN A 193 -9.17 6.66 0.10
C GLN A 193 -8.42 6.11 -1.12
N LEU A 194 -7.13 5.79 -0.97
CA LEU A 194 -6.34 5.15 -2.03
C LEU A 194 -6.99 3.85 -2.49
N ALA A 195 -7.45 3.02 -1.55
CA ALA A 195 -8.08 1.75 -1.86
C ALA A 195 -9.39 1.93 -2.63
N HIS A 196 -10.22 2.91 -2.27
CA HIS A 196 -11.41 3.28 -3.05
C HIS A 196 -11.06 3.70 -4.48
N HIS A 197 -10.04 4.55 -4.67
CA HIS A 197 -9.56 4.92 -5.99
C HIS A 197 -9.08 3.71 -6.79
N LEU A 198 -8.29 2.81 -6.18
CA LEU A 198 -7.78 1.62 -6.84
C LEU A 198 -8.92 0.67 -7.25
N ARG A 199 -9.91 0.43 -6.39
CA ARG A 199 -11.07 -0.41 -6.73
C ARG A 199 -11.84 0.13 -7.92
N ARG A 200 -12.01 1.45 -8.00
CA ARG A 200 -12.73 2.11 -9.09
C ARG A 200 -11.92 2.11 -10.39
N LEU A 201 -10.64 2.45 -10.33
CA LEU A 201 -9.80 2.65 -11.52
C LEU A 201 -9.31 1.33 -12.13
N THR A 202 -9.04 0.31 -11.32
CA THR A 202 -8.39 -0.93 -11.80
C THR A 202 -9.16 -1.59 -12.95
N PRO A 203 -10.49 -1.82 -12.87
CA PRO A 203 -11.24 -2.41 -13.98
C PRO A 203 -11.14 -1.57 -15.26
N LEU A 204 -11.29 -0.25 -15.16
CA LEU A 204 -11.24 0.68 -16.29
C LEU A 204 -9.87 0.64 -16.98
N LEU A 205 -8.79 0.71 -16.20
CA LEU A 205 -7.41 0.65 -16.73
C LEU A 205 -7.07 -0.69 -17.39
N LEU A 206 -7.70 -1.78 -16.91
CA LEU A 206 -7.58 -3.11 -17.48
C LEU A 206 -8.43 -3.30 -18.75
N GLU A 207 -9.56 -2.61 -18.88
CA GLU A 207 -10.39 -2.68 -20.09
C GLU A 207 -9.84 -1.80 -21.23
N GLU A 208 -9.32 -0.60 -20.93
CA GLU A 208 -8.81 0.34 -21.94
C GLU A 208 -7.61 -0.14 -22.75
N GLY A 209 -6.81 -1.06 -22.20
CA GLY A 209 -5.68 -1.67 -22.92
C GLY A 209 -6.08 -2.84 -23.84
N VAL A 210 -7.37 -3.13 -23.96
CA VAL A 210 -7.93 -4.02 -24.98
C VAL A 210 -8.34 -3.15 -26.17
N LYS A 211 -7.36 -2.60 -26.89
CA LYS A 211 -7.58 -2.21 -28.29
C LYS A 211 -6.75 -3.17 -29.16
N PRO A 212 -7.39 -3.80 -30.16
CA PRO A 212 -6.73 -4.79 -31.03
C PRO A 212 -5.56 -4.18 -31.80
#